data_AF-A0A6G9AK44-F1
#
_entry.id   AF-A0A6G9AK44-F1
#
_cell.length_a   1.000
_cell.length_b   1.000
_cell.length_c   1.000
_cell.angle_alpha   90.00
_cell.angle_beta   90.00
_cell.angle_gamma   90.00
#
_symmetry.space_group_name_H-M   'P 1'
#
loop_
_entity.id
_entity.type
_entity.pdbx_description
1 polymer ?
#
loop_
_entity_poly.entity_id
_entity_poly.type
_entity_poly.pdbx_seq_one_letter_code
_entity_poly.pdbx_strand_id
1 'polypeptide(L)'
;MVPSQPLTSSTSWTTVATDSTFWSELAQTLLPIYVNNCRWFAGKARQQTGFTVQTIHTLTLSDGDVAFLLILEATYADGIPEHYLLPLSFLTGSIVDVPDKGRIGEAILGGQSGLLIDAIYDERFRHALFANIYTNQVIPQSDGQLIFRKGKGLEEGDENLSSRVLPVDSSNSAMTFGDKYFLKLYRKLFQETNPEVDMVAFLTDESNFNHIPAFGGSISWQQANTNPSGERSNITLGMMQRMVQNDKDSWMQTGDYLNDFLFAVPQRLFAIREDVFEKVELLGKRTGEMHCALYKPEANEAFAPEPFTDEYREFLIKRFGDLLERRYALLIDNYTKLDPQTQRLAWVFMEAREMIETFIDDFRNRPIDSLRIRIHGDYHLGQVLATGHDFVVIDFEGEPESSITERKIKHSPLKDVAGMIRSYHYAVSAKLFNSIETDALHPEHLQRVSDRWFYLIRDTFLNSYLDVFGTPHPLFKNNNEVNFLLLVYLLEKAVYELGYEISYRPSWVKIPLRGIIDVVREIEKIRLSDGESVPNIPMLQTALLQSKSE
;
A
#
# COMPACT_ATOMS: atom_id res chain seq x y z
N MET A 1 -24.86 0.69 24.91
CA MET A 1 -25.35 -0.40 24.05
C MET A 1 -26.70 -0.85 24.59
N VAL A 2 -27.74 -0.89 23.75
CA VAL A 2 -29.03 -1.50 24.10
C VAL A 2 -28.77 -3.00 24.34
N PRO A 3 -29.27 -3.63 25.41
CA PRO A 3 -29.04 -5.04 25.63
C PRO A 3 -29.88 -5.82 24.61
N SER A 4 -29.24 -6.29 23.54
CA SER A 4 -29.78 -7.41 22.77
C SER A 4 -29.91 -8.60 23.71
N GLN A 5 -31.03 -9.33 23.63
CA GLN A 5 -31.13 -10.59 24.37
C GLN A 5 -29.92 -11.48 24.05
N PRO A 6 -29.41 -12.25 25.03
CA PRO A 6 -28.31 -13.17 24.78
C PRO A 6 -28.68 -14.14 23.66
N LEU A 7 -27.75 -14.38 22.75
CA LEU A 7 -27.93 -15.36 21.68
C LEU A 7 -27.94 -16.76 22.28
N THR A 8 -28.93 -17.61 21.97
CA THR A 8 -29.08 -18.92 22.64
C THR A 8 -28.99 -20.09 21.69
N SER A 9 -28.27 -21.15 22.07
CA SER A 9 -28.31 -22.45 21.41
C SER A 9 -28.17 -23.60 22.43
N SER A 10 -28.82 -24.72 22.16
CA SER A 10 -28.66 -25.96 22.93
C SER A 10 -27.32 -26.66 22.63
N THR A 11 -26.64 -26.27 21.56
CA THR A 11 -25.35 -26.82 21.14
C THR A 11 -24.21 -26.21 21.97
N SER A 12 -23.23 -27.03 22.37
CA SER A 12 -22.01 -26.55 23.03
C SER A 12 -21.13 -25.74 22.08
N TRP A 13 -20.32 -24.81 22.61
CA TRP A 13 -19.41 -23.97 21.80
C TRP A 13 -18.49 -24.79 20.88
N THR A 14 -17.89 -25.87 21.38
CA THR A 14 -16.98 -26.74 20.62
C THR A 14 -17.62 -27.44 19.41
N THR A 15 -18.95 -27.54 19.39
CA THR A 15 -19.71 -28.23 18.33
C THR A 15 -20.67 -27.31 17.58
N VAL A 16 -20.69 -26.01 17.90
CA VAL A 16 -21.67 -25.07 17.34
C VAL A 16 -21.42 -24.75 15.86
N ALA A 17 -20.25 -25.12 15.32
CA ALA A 17 -19.91 -24.95 13.91
C ALA A 17 -20.97 -25.51 12.93
N THR A 18 -21.69 -26.56 13.31
CA THR A 18 -22.75 -27.17 12.47
C THR A 18 -24.15 -26.63 12.73
N ASP A 19 -24.32 -25.69 13.68
CA ASP A 19 -25.62 -25.10 14.04
C ASP A 19 -25.93 -23.90 13.13
N SER A 20 -26.53 -24.16 11.97
CA SER A 20 -26.86 -23.12 11.00
C SER A 20 -27.82 -22.05 11.55
N THR A 21 -28.69 -22.40 12.50
CA THR A 21 -29.64 -21.46 13.10
C THR A 21 -28.91 -20.44 13.95
N PHE A 22 -27.98 -20.90 14.80
CA PHE A 22 -27.14 -20.02 15.62
C PHE A 22 -26.37 -19.00 14.76
N TRP A 23 -25.72 -19.45 13.68
CA TRP A 23 -24.95 -18.56 12.81
C TRP A 23 -25.82 -17.58 12.03
N SER A 24 -26.99 -18.02 11.57
CA SER A 24 -27.96 -17.14 10.92
C SER A 24 -28.46 -16.05 11.87
N GLU A 25 -28.77 -16.41 13.12
CA GLU A 25 -29.24 -15.46 14.12
C GLU A 25 -28.12 -14.49 14.54
N LEU A 26 -26.89 -14.98 14.74
CA LEU A 26 -25.70 -14.15 14.97
C LEU A 26 -25.53 -13.09 13.86
N ALA A 27 -25.66 -13.52 12.60
CA ALA A 27 -25.47 -12.67 11.43
C ALA A 27 -26.58 -11.63 11.25
N GLN A 28 -27.81 -11.93 11.68
CA GLN A 28 -28.95 -11.01 11.59
C GLN A 28 -29.04 -10.04 12.77
N THR A 29 -28.51 -10.41 13.93
CA THR A 29 -28.70 -9.66 15.18
C THR A 29 -27.44 -8.92 15.65
N LEU A 30 -26.36 -9.65 15.96
CA LEU A 30 -25.17 -9.08 16.59
C LEU A 30 -24.16 -8.54 15.58
N LEU A 31 -23.92 -9.23 14.45
CA LEU A 31 -22.92 -8.80 13.46
C LEU A 31 -23.19 -7.42 12.87
N PRO A 32 -24.43 -7.02 12.50
CA PRO A 32 -24.67 -5.69 11.93
C PRO A 32 -24.28 -4.57 12.91
N ILE A 33 -24.51 -4.78 14.21
CA ILE A 33 -24.16 -3.81 15.25
C ILE A 33 -22.64 -3.78 15.47
N TYR A 34 -22.01 -4.94 15.59
CA TYR A 34 -20.58 -5.04 15.87
C TYR A 34 -19.72 -4.56 14.69
N VAL A 35 -19.95 -5.09 13.49
CA VAL A 35 -19.13 -4.84 12.30
C VAL A 35 -19.20 -3.37 11.87
N ASN A 36 -20.35 -2.71 11.97
CA ASN A 36 -20.46 -1.29 11.64
C ASN A 36 -19.68 -0.38 12.62
N ASN A 37 -19.47 -0.82 13.86
CA ASN A 37 -18.63 -0.11 14.82
C ASN A 37 -17.13 -0.39 14.62
N CYS A 38 -16.75 -1.45 13.92
CA CYS A 38 -15.37 -1.80 13.67
C CYS A 38 -14.71 -0.87 12.64
N ARG A 39 -13.56 -0.27 12.96
CA ARG A 39 -12.83 0.64 12.04
C ARG A 39 -12.37 -0.04 10.75
N TRP A 40 -12.04 -1.33 10.82
CA TRP A 40 -11.58 -2.13 9.68
C TRP A 40 -12.66 -2.44 8.63
N PHE A 41 -13.94 -2.21 8.95
CA PHE A 41 -15.02 -2.44 8.00
C PHE A 41 -15.16 -1.24 7.04
N ALA A 42 -14.88 -1.46 5.75
CA ALA A 42 -14.87 -0.41 4.74
C ALA A 42 -16.27 -0.08 4.19
N GLY A 43 -17.24 -0.98 4.34
CA GLY A 43 -18.58 -0.85 3.77
C GLY A 43 -19.56 0.08 4.51
N LYS A 44 -19.10 0.91 5.44
CA LYS A 44 -19.98 1.75 6.30
C LYS A 44 -20.76 2.81 5.52
N ALA A 45 -20.18 3.34 4.46
CA ALA A 45 -20.81 4.36 3.62
C ALA A 45 -21.76 3.77 2.57
N ARG A 46 -21.77 2.44 2.38
CA ARG A 46 -22.61 1.74 1.40
C ARG A 46 -23.90 1.26 2.07
N GLN A 47 -24.98 1.20 1.31
CA GLN A 47 -26.26 0.69 1.80
C GLN A 47 -26.20 -0.84 1.88
N GLN A 48 -25.97 -1.36 3.08
CA GLN A 48 -25.90 -2.81 3.35
C GLN A 48 -27.29 -3.44 3.30
N THR A 49 -27.38 -4.64 2.73
CA THR A 49 -28.59 -5.47 2.74
C THR A 49 -28.54 -6.59 3.77
N GLY A 50 -27.34 -6.98 4.22
CA GLY A 50 -27.16 -7.91 5.33
C GLY A 50 -25.74 -8.46 5.44
N PHE A 51 -25.54 -9.29 6.46
CA PHE A 51 -24.34 -10.10 6.66
C PHE A 51 -24.71 -11.57 6.65
N THR A 52 -23.84 -12.41 6.13
CA THR A 52 -23.96 -13.88 6.21
C THR A 52 -22.63 -14.49 6.64
N VAL A 53 -22.67 -15.60 7.37
CA VAL A 53 -21.49 -16.42 7.68
C VAL A 53 -21.41 -17.49 6.58
N GLN A 54 -20.47 -17.31 5.64
CA GLN A 54 -20.31 -18.21 4.49
C GLN A 54 -19.51 -19.46 4.86
N THR A 55 -18.40 -19.26 5.58
CA THR A 55 -17.47 -20.34 5.93
C THR A 55 -17.05 -20.20 7.39
N ILE A 56 -16.91 -21.34 8.06
CA ILE A 56 -16.49 -21.44 9.46
C ILE A 56 -15.29 -22.38 9.48
N HIS A 57 -14.13 -21.87 9.84
CA HIS A 57 -12.97 -22.71 10.13
C HIS A 57 -12.77 -22.86 11.62
N THR A 58 -12.42 -24.07 12.06
CA THR A 58 -12.19 -24.37 13.47
C THR A 58 -10.69 -24.40 13.76
N LEU A 59 -10.28 -23.71 14.82
CA LEU A 59 -8.91 -23.71 15.34
C LEU A 59 -8.92 -24.19 16.78
N THR A 60 -8.18 -25.27 17.08
CA THR A 60 -8.02 -25.78 18.44
C THR A 60 -7.09 -24.89 19.26
N LEU A 61 -7.49 -24.61 20.49
CA LEU A 61 -6.77 -23.78 21.46
C LEU A 61 -5.91 -24.63 22.40
N SER A 62 -4.99 -24.00 23.13
CA SER A 62 -4.02 -24.68 24.00
C SER A 62 -4.63 -25.48 25.16
N ASP A 63 -5.84 -25.13 25.59
CA ASP A 63 -6.60 -25.82 26.64
C ASP A 63 -7.60 -26.87 26.09
N GLY A 64 -7.59 -27.11 24.78
CA GLY A 64 -8.48 -28.04 24.09
C GLY A 64 -9.84 -27.44 23.68
N ASP A 65 -10.10 -26.19 24.02
CA ASP A 65 -11.25 -25.44 23.51
C ASP A 65 -11.04 -25.06 22.03
N VAL A 66 -12.00 -24.36 21.41
CA VAL A 66 -11.91 -23.92 20.02
C VAL A 66 -12.16 -22.43 19.84
N ALA A 67 -11.53 -21.86 18.83
CA ALA A 67 -11.93 -20.59 18.24
C ALA A 67 -12.35 -20.82 16.79
N PHE A 68 -13.22 -19.94 16.28
CA PHE A 68 -13.66 -19.99 14.89
C PHE A 68 -13.06 -18.84 14.09
N LEU A 69 -12.64 -19.10 12.86
CA LEU A 69 -12.34 -18.08 11.87
C LEU A 69 -13.53 -18.00 10.91
N LEU A 70 -14.34 -16.96 11.05
CA LEU A 70 -15.54 -16.77 10.22
C LEU A 70 -15.18 -15.99 8.96
N ILE A 71 -15.59 -16.52 7.81
CA ILE A 71 -15.61 -15.79 6.55
C ILE A 71 -17.02 -15.22 6.37
N LEU A 72 -17.13 -13.92 6.61
CA LEU A 72 -18.37 -13.17 6.49
C LEU A 72 -18.51 -12.64 5.07
N GLU A 73 -19.72 -12.66 4.53
CA GLU A 73 -20.08 -11.93 3.32
C GLU A 73 -20.99 -10.75 3.72
N ALA A 74 -20.55 -9.54 3.39
CA ALA A 74 -21.33 -8.32 3.47
C ALA A 74 -21.94 -8.03 2.11
N THR A 75 -23.27 -7.98 2.05
CA THR A 75 -24.02 -7.68 0.82
C THR A 75 -24.54 -6.25 0.85
N TYR A 76 -24.64 -5.65 -0.33
CA TYR A 76 -25.02 -4.25 -0.53
C TYR A 76 -26.15 -4.14 -1.55
N ALA A 77 -26.89 -3.05 -1.51
CA ALA A 77 -27.94 -2.76 -2.50
C ALA A 77 -27.36 -2.58 -3.91
N ASP A 78 -26.11 -2.13 -3.99
CA ASP A 78 -25.35 -1.90 -5.21
C ASP A 78 -23.94 -2.53 -5.14
N GLY A 79 -23.45 -3.00 -6.29
CA GLY A 79 -22.09 -3.57 -6.42
C GLY A 79 -21.94 -5.01 -5.93
N ILE A 80 -20.69 -5.46 -5.89
CA ILE A 80 -20.32 -6.84 -5.55
C ILE A 80 -20.24 -7.00 -4.02
N PRO A 81 -20.61 -8.18 -3.48
CA PRO A 81 -20.40 -8.50 -2.06
C PRO A 81 -18.93 -8.42 -1.65
N GLU A 82 -18.68 -8.11 -0.38
CA GLU A 82 -17.33 -8.06 0.20
C GLU A 82 -17.15 -9.15 1.25
N HIS A 83 -15.97 -9.77 1.26
CA HIS A 83 -15.65 -10.85 2.20
C HIS A 83 -14.77 -10.33 3.34
N TYR A 84 -15.08 -10.73 4.58
CA TYR A 84 -14.38 -10.30 5.78
C TYR A 84 -14.04 -11.47 6.71
N LEU A 85 -12.87 -11.41 7.34
CA LEU A 85 -12.45 -12.33 8.38
C LEU A 85 -12.85 -11.81 9.77
N LEU A 86 -13.60 -12.62 10.50
CA LEU A 86 -13.89 -12.39 11.92
C LEU A 86 -13.51 -13.63 12.75
N PRO A 87 -12.38 -13.58 13.48
CA PRO A 87 -12.09 -14.56 14.52
C PRO A 87 -13.09 -14.43 15.68
N LEU A 88 -13.60 -15.55 16.17
CA LEU A 88 -14.63 -15.60 17.21
C LEU A 88 -14.24 -16.60 18.31
N SER A 89 -14.25 -16.13 19.56
CA SER A 89 -14.11 -16.94 20.77
C SER A 89 -15.34 -16.78 21.66
N PHE A 90 -15.63 -17.81 22.46
CA PHE A 90 -16.62 -17.76 23.52
C PHE A 90 -15.93 -17.90 24.88
N LEU A 91 -16.07 -16.89 25.73
CA LEU A 91 -15.47 -16.89 27.06
C LEU A 91 -16.53 -17.14 28.13
N THR A 92 -16.31 -18.17 28.95
CA THR A 92 -17.09 -18.44 30.16
C THR A 92 -16.25 -18.03 31.37
N GLY A 93 -16.69 -17.01 32.15
CA GLY A 93 -15.98 -16.57 33.35
C GLY A 93 -15.58 -15.09 33.36
N SER A 94 -14.36 -14.77 33.82
CA SER A 94 -13.89 -13.38 33.98
C SER A 94 -13.63 -12.73 32.62
N ILE A 95 -14.44 -11.71 32.30
CA ILE A 95 -14.43 -10.99 31.02
C ILE A 95 -13.75 -9.61 31.13
N VAL A 96 -13.07 -9.37 32.26
CA VAL A 96 -12.58 -8.04 32.68
C VAL A 96 -11.55 -7.47 31.70
N ASP A 97 -10.73 -8.34 31.09
CA ASP A 97 -9.61 -7.91 30.24
C ASP A 97 -9.98 -7.73 28.76
N VAL A 98 -11.23 -7.99 28.36
CA VAL A 98 -11.69 -7.81 26.97
C VAL A 98 -12.18 -6.37 26.78
N PRO A 99 -11.57 -5.57 25.88
CA PRO A 99 -11.99 -4.20 25.62
C PRO A 99 -13.37 -4.16 24.96
N ASP A 100 -14.16 -3.11 25.18
CA ASP A 100 -15.53 -2.99 24.64
C ASP A 100 -15.60 -3.18 23.13
N LYS A 101 -14.60 -2.69 22.39
CA LYS A 101 -14.49 -2.85 20.93
C LYS A 101 -14.29 -4.30 20.47
N GLY A 102 -13.95 -5.22 21.37
CA GLY A 102 -13.80 -6.65 21.11
C GLY A 102 -15.00 -7.49 21.55
N ARG A 103 -16.00 -6.87 22.19
CA ARG A 103 -17.20 -7.56 22.70
C ARG A 103 -18.27 -7.55 21.61
N ILE A 104 -18.73 -8.73 21.20
CA ILE A 104 -19.72 -8.88 20.12
C ILE A 104 -21.13 -8.99 20.72
N GLY A 105 -21.30 -9.82 21.75
CA GLY A 105 -22.56 -9.96 22.48
C GLY A 105 -22.56 -11.14 23.43
N GLU A 106 -23.54 -11.16 24.34
CA GLU A 106 -23.73 -12.27 25.28
C GLU A 106 -24.36 -13.48 24.58
N ALA A 107 -24.00 -14.69 25.02
CA ALA A 107 -24.58 -15.92 24.52
C ALA A 107 -24.76 -16.98 25.61
N ILE A 108 -25.73 -17.88 25.40
CA ILE A 108 -25.96 -19.06 26.21
C ILE A 108 -25.88 -20.29 25.30
N LEU A 109 -24.82 -21.08 25.45
CA LEU A 109 -24.49 -22.21 24.58
C LEU A 109 -24.34 -23.48 25.39
N GLY A 110 -25.10 -24.52 25.06
CA GLY A 110 -25.06 -25.79 25.79
C GLY A 110 -25.36 -25.63 27.29
N GLY A 111 -26.16 -24.62 27.65
CA GLY A 111 -26.49 -24.27 29.04
C GLY A 111 -25.44 -23.43 29.78
N GLN A 112 -24.34 -23.03 29.12
CA GLN A 112 -23.32 -22.14 29.69
C GLN A 112 -23.51 -20.71 29.19
N SER A 113 -23.55 -19.75 30.11
CA SER A 113 -23.56 -18.32 29.76
C SER A 113 -22.13 -17.81 29.62
N GLY A 114 -21.90 -16.97 28.61
CA GLY A 114 -20.61 -16.35 28.35
C GLY A 114 -20.71 -15.21 27.36
N LEU A 115 -19.56 -14.72 26.91
CA LEU A 115 -19.46 -13.61 25.97
C LEU A 115 -18.82 -14.07 24.66
N LEU A 116 -19.45 -13.72 23.55
CA LEU A 116 -18.83 -13.79 22.22
C LEU A 116 -17.92 -12.59 22.03
N ILE A 117 -16.67 -12.86 21.70
CA ILE A 117 -15.64 -11.85 21.53
C ILE A 117 -14.88 -12.06 20.23
N ASP A 118 -14.28 -10.98 19.72
CA ASP A 118 -13.29 -11.09 18.66
C ASP A 118 -12.06 -11.82 19.19
N ALA A 119 -11.76 -12.99 18.61
CA ALA A 119 -10.76 -13.90 19.18
C ALA A 119 -9.36 -13.31 19.20
N ILE A 120 -9.08 -12.20 18.48
CA ILE A 120 -7.78 -11.53 18.62
C ILE A 120 -7.50 -11.10 20.07
N TYR A 121 -8.53 -10.86 20.88
CA TYR A 121 -8.39 -10.51 22.30
C TYR A 121 -8.25 -11.74 23.21
N ASP A 122 -8.52 -12.95 22.71
CA ASP A 122 -8.24 -14.20 23.40
C ASP A 122 -6.76 -14.58 23.23
N GLU A 123 -6.01 -14.65 24.33
CA GLU A 123 -4.59 -15.00 24.30
C GLU A 123 -4.36 -16.43 23.79
N ARG A 124 -5.28 -17.35 24.10
CA ARG A 124 -5.21 -18.74 23.65
C ARG A 124 -5.27 -18.83 22.12
N PHE A 125 -6.11 -17.99 21.50
CA PHE A 125 -6.21 -17.88 20.05
C PHE A 125 -4.94 -17.33 19.42
N ARG A 126 -4.39 -16.24 19.98
CA ARG A 126 -3.12 -15.68 19.48
C ARG A 126 -1.97 -16.69 19.59
N HIS A 127 -1.89 -17.42 20.70
CA HIS A 127 -0.93 -18.51 20.87
C HIS A 127 -1.12 -19.61 19.82
N ALA A 128 -2.36 -20.05 19.58
CA ALA A 128 -2.66 -21.04 18.55
C ALA A 128 -2.23 -20.58 17.15
N LEU A 129 -2.48 -19.32 16.77
CA LEU A 129 -1.99 -18.78 15.50
C LEU A 129 -0.47 -18.89 15.39
N PHE A 130 0.27 -18.43 16.40
CA PHE A 130 1.73 -18.45 16.41
C PHE A 130 2.29 -19.88 16.35
N ALA A 131 1.78 -20.79 17.21
CA ALA A 131 2.26 -22.17 17.27
C ALA A 131 2.05 -22.92 15.96
N ASN A 132 0.92 -22.71 15.28
CA ASN A 132 0.63 -23.34 13.99
C ASN A 132 1.55 -22.79 12.88
N ILE A 133 1.85 -21.49 12.86
CA ILE A 133 2.86 -20.90 11.96
C ILE A 133 4.24 -21.50 12.26
N TYR A 134 4.67 -21.51 13.52
CA TYR A 134 6.00 -21.96 13.94
C TYR A 134 6.25 -23.44 13.60
N THR A 135 5.21 -24.25 13.53
CA THR A 135 5.31 -25.70 13.26
C THR A 135 4.86 -26.12 11.85
N ASN A 136 4.63 -25.17 10.93
CA ASN A 136 4.20 -25.44 9.54
C ASN A 136 2.94 -26.33 9.43
N GLN A 137 1.89 -26.03 10.20
CA GLN A 137 0.69 -26.88 10.22
C GLN A 137 -0.19 -26.73 8.98
N VAL A 138 -0.82 -27.83 8.59
CA VAL A 138 -1.93 -27.86 7.63
C VAL A 138 -3.12 -28.50 8.32
N ILE A 139 -4.18 -27.73 8.52
CA ILE A 139 -5.36 -28.14 9.28
C ILE A 139 -6.54 -28.32 8.31
N PRO A 140 -7.02 -29.56 8.09
CA PRO A 140 -8.21 -29.80 7.28
C PRO A 140 -9.44 -29.07 7.82
N GLN A 141 -10.26 -28.57 6.91
CA GLN A 141 -11.53 -27.88 7.21
C GLN A 141 -12.64 -28.47 6.35
N SER A 142 -13.89 -28.10 6.63
CA SER A 142 -15.04 -28.53 5.82
C SER A 142 -14.95 -28.04 4.36
N ASP A 143 -14.44 -26.83 4.16
CA ASP A 143 -14.27 -26.21 2.84
C ASP A 143 -12.79 -26.02 2.48
N GLY A 144 -12.02 -27.11 2.51
CA GLY A 144 -10.60 -27.10 2.14
C GLY A 144 -9.68 -27.23 3.34
N GLN A 145 -8.66 -26.37 3.45
CA GLN A 145 -7.67 -26.44 4.53
C GLN A 145 -7.09 -25.07 4.90
N LEU A 146 -6.77 -24.91 6.19
CA LEU A 146 -5.93 -23.82 6.66
C LEU A 146 -4.46 -24.25 6.53
N ILE A 147 -3.66 -23.40 5.89
CA ILE A 147 -2.23 -23.61 5.69
C ILE A 147 -1.51 -22.55 6.51
N PHE A 148 -0.66 -22.99 7.43
CA PHE A 148 0.24 -22.16 8.20
C PHE A 148 1.65 -22.39 7.69
N ARG A 149 2.28 -21.36 7.12
CA ARG A 149 3.63 -21.42 6.57
C ARG A 149 4.59 -20.66 7.47
N LYS A 150 5.69 -21.31 7.87
CA LYS A 150 6.86 -20.69 8.50
C LYS A 150 7.77 -20.08 7.43
N GLY A 151 8.17 -18.83 7.65
CA GLY A 151 9.20 -18.15 6.86
C GLY A 151 10.55 -18.12 7.57
N LYS A 152 11.63 -17.75 6.86
CA LYS A 152 13.00 -17.67 7.42
C LYS A 152 13.19 -16.57 8.47
N GLY A 153 12.22 -15.66 8.60
CA GLY A 153 12.22 -14.61 9.61
C GLY A 153 11.98 -15.13 11.04
N LEU A 154 11.38 -16.30 11.23
CA LEU A 154 11.20 -16.91 12.55
C LEU A 154 12.47 -17.63 13.02
N GLU A 155 12.97 -17.26 14.19
CA GLU A 155 14.17 -17.83 14.82
C GLU A 155 13.88 -19.18 15.50
N GLU A 156 14.89 -20.04 15.62
CA GLU A 156 14.81 -21.24 16.45
C GLU A 156 14.83 -20.86 17.94
N GLY A 157 14.08 -21.59 18.78
CA GLY A 157 13.99 -21.34 20.23
C GLY A 157 12.90 -20.34 20.65
N ASP A 158 12.13 -19.81 19.70
CA ASP A 158 11.00 -18.90 19.94
C ASP A 158 9.66 -19.64 20.03
N GLU A 159 9.62 -20.90 20.51
CA GLU A 159 8.39 -21.72 20.53
C GLU A 159 7.24 -21.09 21.34
N ASN A 160 7.58 -20.34 22.38
CA ASN A 160 6.62 -19.79 23.34
C ASN A 160 6.90 -18.31 23.59
N LEU A 161 6.14 -17.44 22.94
CA LEU A 161 6.22 -16.00 23.10
C LEU A 161 4.91 -15.42 23.64
N SER A 162 5.04 -14.43 24.53
CA SER A 162 3.90 -13.62 24.97
C SER A 162 3.34 -12.82 23.79
N SER A 163 2.02 -12.63 23.74
CA SER A 163 1.38 -11.92 22.63
C SER A 163 0.55 -10.73 23.08
N ARG A 164 0.54 -9.66 22.27
CA ARG A 164 -0.21 -8.44 22.56
C ARG A 164 -0.88 -7.89 21.32
N VAL A 165 -2.16 -7.53 21.43
CA VAL A 165 -2.87 -6.79 20.36
C VAL A 165 -2.40 -5.34 20.36
N LEU A 166 -2.00 -4.84 19.20
CA LEU A 166 -1.61 -3.45 19.06
C LEU A 166 -2.86 -2.56 18.91
N PRO A 167 -2.96 -1.44 19.66
CA PRO A 167 -4.08 -0.51 19.55
C PRO A 167 -3.91 0.41 18.33
N VAL A 168 -3.62 -0.16 17.16
CA VAL A 168 -3.40 0.57 15.92
C VAL A 168 -4.70 0.63 15.13
N ASP A 169 -5.02 1.84 14.70
CA ASP A 169 -6.26 2.19 14.03
C ASP A 169 -6.13 1.99 12.51
N SER A 170 -6.07 0.72 12.09
CA SER A 170 -5.84 0.33 10.68
C SER A 170 -7.00 -0.45 10.07
N SER A 171 -6.91 -0.71 8.75
CA SER A 171 -7.82 -1.60 8.01
C SER A 171 -7.71 -3.07 8.42
N ASN A 172 -6.66 -3.43 9.16
CA ASN A 172 -6.36 -4.79 9.58
C ASN A 172 -6.20 -4.87 11.11
N SER A 173 -6.16 -6.07 11.66
CA SER A 173 -5.79 -6.27 13.07
C SER A 173 -4.31 -6.59 13.17
N ALA A 174 -3.63 -5.96 14.12
CA ALA A 174 -2.19 -6.13 14.31
C ALA A 174 -1.89 -6.62 15.73
N MET A 175 -0.91 -7.50 15.87
CA MET A 175 -0.46 -8.03 17.15
C MET A 175 1.05 -8.32 17.14
N THR A 176 1.68 -8.30 18.30
CA THR A 176 3.10 -8.65 18.47
C THR A 176 3.25 -9.97 19.22
N PHE A 177 4.37 -10.65 18.96
CA PHE A 177 4.81 -11.84 19.68
C PHE A 177 6.24 -11.62 20.19
N GLY A 178 6.41 -11.64 21.50
CA GLY A 178 7.69 -11.43 22.20
C GLY A 178 8.38 -10.10 21.90
N ASP A 179 7.64 -9.12 21.36
CA ASP A 179 8.17 -7.89 20.74
C ASP A 179 9.28 -8.13 19.69
N LYS A 180 9.34 -9.36 19.16
CA LYS A 180 10.24 -9.81 18.09
C LYS A 180 9.53 -9.90 16.75
N TYR A 181 8.25 -10.25 16.77
CA TYR A 181 7.46 -10.47 15.57
C TYR A 181 6.20 -9.63 15.57
N PHE A 182 5.81 -9.20 14.38
CA PHE A 182 4.59 -8.48 14.10
C PHE A 182 3.71 -9.36 13.20
N LEU A 183 2.46 -9.60 13.60
CA LEU A 183 1.46 -10.29 12.79
C LEU A 183 0.35 -9.31 12.41
N LYS A 184 0.07 -9.27 11.11
CA LYS A 184 -1.06 -8.59 10.49
C LYS A 184 -2.11 -9.64 10.11
N LEU A 185 -3.29 -9.53 10.69
CA LEU A 185 -4.45 -10.35 10.36
C LEU A 185 -5.38 -9.53 9.45
N TYR A 186 -5.52 -9.98 8.20
CA TYR A 186 -6.29 -9.28 7.18
C TYR A 186 -7.78 -9.37 7.49
N ARG A 187 -8.46 -8.22 7.54
CA ARG A 187 -9.89 -8.17 7.87
C ARG A 187 -10.76 -8.21 6.64
N LYS A 188 -10.46 -7.42 5.63
CA LYS A 188 -11.09 -7.56 4.31
C LYS A 188 -10.28 -8.57 3.50
N LEU A 189 -10.97 -9.60 3.00
CA LEU A 189 -10.33 -10.70 2.28
C LEU A 189 -10.44 -10.49 0.77
N PHE A 190 -9.39 -10.90 0.08
CA PHE A 190 -9.34 -10.97 -1.37
C PHE A 190 -9.50 -12.42 -1.82
N GLN A 191 -9.94 -12.63 -3.05
CA GLN A 191 -10.10 -13.97 -3.61
C GLN A 191 -8.78 -14.64 -3.99
N GLU A 192 -7.68 -13.89 -3.96
CA GLU A 192 -6.34 -14.36 -4.26
C GLU A 192 -5.37 -14.09 -3.09
N THR A 193 -4.17 -14.64 -3.19
CA THR A 193 -3.08 -14.36 -2.25
C THR A 193 -2.75 -12.86 -2.22
N ASN A 194 -2.52 -12.32 -1.02
CA ASN A 194 -2.17 -10.92 -0.83
C ASN A 194 -0.78 -10.62 -1.43
N PRO A 195 -0.63 -9.59 -2.28
CA PRO A 195 0.64 -9.22 -2.89
C PRO A 195 1.78 -8.99 -1.89
N GLU A 196 1.47 -8.45 -0.70
CA GLU A 196 2.44 -8.18 0.36
C GLU A 196 3.12 -9.47 0.82
N VAL A 197 2.34 -10.55 1.00
CA VAL A 197 2.87 -11.86 1.40
C VAL A 197 3.80 -12.43 0.34
N ASP A 198 3.40 -12.39 -0.93
CA ASP A 198 4.23 -12.89 -2.03
C ASP A 198 5.56 -12.13 -2.09
N MET A 199 5.51 -10.80 -2.03
CA MET A 199 6.69 -9.93 -2.13
C MET A 199 7.66 -10.13 -0.97
N VAL A 200 7.16 -10.06 0.26
CA VAL A 200 8.00 -10.15 1.47
C VAL A 200 8.57 -11.55 1.63
N ALA A 201 7.77 -12.60 1.34
CA ALA A 201 8.26 -13.98 1.33
C ALA A 201 9.31 -14.20 0.25
N PHE A 202 9.10 -13.70 -0.98
CA PHE A 202 10.10 -13.83 -2.05
C PHE A 202 11.41 -13.12 -1.70
N LEU A 203 11.35 -11.85 -1.28
CA LEU A 203 12.54 -11.10 -0.92
C LEU A 203 13.31 -11.76 0.25
N THR A 204 12.60 -12.29 1.25
CA THR A 204 13.23 -12.96 2.41
C THR A 204 13.77 -14.35 2.07
N ASP A 205 12.98 -15.17 1.38
CA ASP A 205 13.28 -16.59 1.20
C ASP A 205 14.13 -16.84 -0.05
N GLU A 206 13.99 -16.01 -1.09
CA GLU A 206 14.53 -16.23 -2.44
C GLU A 206 15.57 -15.20 -2.87
N SER A 207 15.84 -14.18 -2.06
CA SER A 207 16.79 -13.10 -2.38
C SER A 207 17.78 -12.83 -1.23
N ASN A 208 18.75 -11.94 -1.46
CA ASN A 208 19.70 -11.49 -0.44
C ASN A 208 19.36 -10.09 0.13
N PHE A 209 18.16 -9.57 -0.15
CA PHE A 209 17.76 -8.23 0.29
C PHE A 209 17.24 -8.26 1.73
N ASN A 210 18.03 -7.71 2.66
CA ASN A 210 17.74 -7.72 4.08
C ASN A 210 17.13 -6.42 4.62
N HIS A 211 16.86 -5.44 3.74
CA HIS A 211 16.29 -4.13 4.11
C HIS A 211 14.76 -4.14 4.05
N ILE A 212 14.17 -5.24 4.51
CA ILE A 212 12.73 -5.42 4.74
C ILE A 212 12.53 -6.13 6.08
N PRO A 213 11.34 -6.01 6.70
CA PRO A 213 10.97 -6.90 7.79
C PRO A 213 10.94 -8.35 7.28
N ALA A 214 11.84 -9.20 7.76
CA ALA A 214 11.96 -10.56 7.26
C ALA A 214 10.66 -11.35 7.45
N PHE A 215 10.21 -12.05 6.42
CA PHE A 215 9.02 -12.90 6.42
C PHE A 215 9.08 -13.98 7.49
N GLY A 216 8.24 -13.86 8.52
CA GLY A 216 8.13 -14.83 9.60
C GLY A 216 7.16 -15.96 9.28
N GLY A 217 6.12 -15.70 8.49
CA GLY A 217 5.17 -16.71 8.08
C GLY A 217 3.83 -16.16 7.59
N SER A 218 2.92 -17.05 7.21
CA SER A 218 1.58 -16.67 6.76
C SER A 218 0.52 -17.68 7.17
N ILE A 219 -0.72 -17.21 7.16
CA ILE A 219 -1.92 -18.00 7.36
C ILE A 219 -2.74 -17.85 6.08
N SER A 220 -3.10 -18.96 5.45
CA SER A 220 -3.95 -18.94 4.26
C SER A 220 -5.00 -20.03 4.30
N TRP A 221 -6.10 -19.78 3.60
CA TRP A 221 -7.16 -20.73 3.35
C TRP A 221 -7.08 -21.19 1.90
N GLN A 222 -6.72 -22.45 1.70
CA GLN A 222 -6.81 -23.09 0.40
C GLN A 222 -8.18 -23.75 0.27
N GLN A 223 -9.00 -23.22 -0.64
CA GLN A 223 -10.37 -23.69 -0.86
C GLN A 223 -10.39 -25.10 -1.45
N ALA A 224 -11.46 -25.86 -1.17
CA ALA A 224 -11.63 -27.21 -1.74
C ALA A 224 -11.83 -27.17 -3.26
N ASN A 225 -12.61 -26.19 -3.73
CA ASN A 225 -12.93 -26.00 -5.14
C ASN A 225 -11.80 -25.33 -5.89
N THR A 226 -11.64 -25.71 -7.16
CA THR A 226 -10.77 -25.01 -8.09
C THR A 226 -11.52 -23.83 -8.71
N ASN A 227 -10.82 -22.73 -8.92
CA ASN A 227 -11.28 -21.61 -9.73
C ASN A 227 -11.48 -22.05 -11.21
N PRO A 228 -12.05 -21.20 -12.08
CA PRO A 228 -12.24 -21.54 -13.49
C PRO A 228 -10.95 -21.88 -14.27
N SER A 229 -9.77 -21.49 -13.79
CA SER A 229 -8.47 -21.86 -14.37
C SER A 229 -7.92 -23.20 -13.87
N GLY A 230 -8.65 -23.92 -13.01
CA GLY A 230 -8.27 -25.23 -12.50
C GLY A 230 -7.34 -25.20 -11.27
N GLU A 231 -7.07 -24.02 -10.71
CA GLU A 231 -6.22 -23.83 -9.53
C GLU A 231 -7.07 -23.66 -8.27
N ARG A 232 -6.60 -24.16 -7.13
CA ARG A 232 -7.27 -23.89 -5.84
C ARG A 232 -6.92 -22.48 -5.40
N SER A 233 -7.93 -21.64 -5.22
CA SER A 233 -7.75 -20.29 -4.68
C SER A 233 -7.15 -20.37 -3.27
N ASN A 234 -6.07 -19.62 -3.06
CA ASN A 234 -5.40 -19.52 -1.77
C ASN A 234 -5.59 -18.12 -1.21
N ILE A 235 -6.55 -17.98 -0.30
CA ILE A 235 -6.95 -16.72 0.31
C ILE A 235 -6.05 -16.46 1.52
N THR A 236 -5.32 -15.36 1.51
CA THR A 236 -4.46 -14.98 2.65
C THR A 236 -5.31 -14.43 3.80
N LEU A 237 -5.15 -15.01 4.99
CA LEU A 237 -5.82 -14.57 6.22
C LEU A 237 -4.90 -13.72 7.11
N GLY A 238 -3.59 -13.96 7.06
CA GLY A 238 -2.62 -13.15 7.80
C GLY A 238 -1.17 -13.36 7.39
N MET A 239 -0.32 -12.43 7.81
CA MET A 239 1.13 -12.42 7.59
C MET A 239 1.85 -12.09 8.89
N MET A 240 2.95 -12.81 9.15
CA MET A 240 3.89 -12.52 10.22
C MET A 240 5.24 -12.10 9.64
N GLN A 241 5.87 -11.12 10.24
CA GLN A 241 7.20 -10.63 9.89
C GLN A 241 7.99 -10.26 11.15
N ARG A 242 9.31 -10.12 11.03
CA ARG A 242 10.13 -9.55 12.10
C ARG A 242 9.66 -8.13 12.41
N MET A 243 9.58 -7.82 13.69
CA MET A 243 9.30 -6.48 14.15
C MET A 243 10.54 -5.62 13.93
N VAL A 244 10.39 -4.51 13.22
CA VAL A 244 11.45 -3.51 13.11
C VAL A 244 11.43 -2.70 14.39
N GLN A 245 12.53 -2.75 15.16
CA GLN A 245 12.70 -1.87 16.31
C GLN A 245 12.90 -0.46 15.78
N ASN A 246 11.83 0.33 15.83
CA ASN A 246 11.88 1.72 15.45
C ASN A 246 11.84 2.59 16.71
N ASP A 247 12.83 3.47 16.84
CA ASP A 247 12.79 4.57 17.79
C ASP A 247 11.75 5.59 17.27
N LYS A 248 10.45 5.42 17.57
CA LYS A 248 9.35 6.39 17.34
C LYS A 248 8.75 6.49 15.92
N ASP A 249 7.44 6.78 15.89
CA ASP A 249 6.54 6.82 14.73
C ASP A 249 7.12 7.41 13.43
N SER A 250 7.20 6.56 12.40
CA SER A 250 7.93 6.82 11.16
C SER A 250 7.41 7.98 10.30
N TRP A 251 6.16 8.43 10.49
CA TRP A 251 5.66 9.60 9.75
C TRP A 251 6.13 10.92 10.37
N MET A 252 6.12 11.01 11.71
CA MET A 252 6.72 12.14 12.40
C MET A 252 8.23 12.12 12.23
N GLN A 253 8.87 10.96 12.19
CA GLN A 253 10.31 10.89 11.95
C GLN A 253 10.75 11.18 10.52
N THR A 254 10.09 10.70 9.47
CA THR A 254 10.52 11.12 8.12
C THR A 254 10.24 12.61 7.90
N GLY A 255 9.17 13.14 8.52
CA GLY A 255 8.92 14.58 8.64
C GLY A 255 9.95 15.32 9.50
N ASP A 256 10.46 14.72 10.58
CA ASP A 256 11.42 15.30 11.53
C ASP A 256 12.86 15.21 11.04
N TYR A 257 13.22 14.14 10.35
CA TYR A 257 14.43 14.10 9.54
C TYR A 257 14.30 15.19 8.48
N LEU A 258 13.13 15.41 7.84
CA LEU A 258 12.90 16.56 6.94
C LEU A 258 12.89 17.92 7.62
N ASN A 259 12.53 17.97 8.91
CA ASN A 259 12.66 19.13 9.75
C ASN A 259 14.14 19.44 10.05
N ASP A 260 14.96 18.41 10.27
CA ASP A 260 16.42 18.52 10.41
C ASP A 260 17.12 18.78 9.05
N PHE A 261 16.58 18.26 7.94
CA PHE A 261 17.07 18.42 6.56
C PHE A 261 17.02 19.90 6.11
N LEU A 262 16.13 20.73 6.67
CA LEU A 262 15.83 22.09 6.17
C LEU A 262 16.20 23.24 7.13
N PHE A 263 17.11 23.00 8.08
CA PHE A 263 17.55 24.02 9.04
C PHE A 263 18.54 25.04 8.46
N ALA A 264 18.10 25.90 7.53
CA ALA A 264 18.74 27.20 7.28
C ALA A 264 17.94 28.04 6.27
N VAL A 265 16.86 28.69 6.71
CA VAL A 265 16.17 29.71 5.89
C VAL A 265 16.29 31.13 6.46
N PRO A 266 16.32 31.39 7.79
CA PRO A 266 16.27 32.78 8.27
C PRO A 266 17.52 33.63 7.98
N GLN A 267 18.66 33.05 7.57
CA GLN A 267 19.93 33.80 7.48
C GLN A 267 20.67 33.75 6.14
N ARG A 268 20.03 33.34 5.03
CA ARG A 268 20.64 33.29 3.68
C ARG A 268 21.93 32.45 3.55
N LEU A 269 22.28 31.66 4.56
CA LEU A 269 23.39 30.73 4.56
C LEU A 269 22.86 29.34 4.24
N PHE A 270 23.06 28.85 3.01
CA PHE A 270 22.81 27.45 2.68
C PHE A 270 23.93 26.60 3.30
N ALA A 271 23.85 26.29 4.59
CA ALA A 271 24.68 25.24 5.18
C ALA A 271 23.89 23.93 5.07
N ILE A 272 24.17 23.18 4.00
CA ILE A 272 23.69 21.81 3.88
C ILE A 272 24.46 21.01 4.93
N ARG A 273 23.76 20.25 5.78
CA ARG A 273 24.45 19.15 6.45
C ARG A 273 24.69 18.07 5.38
N GLU A 274 25.95 17.71 5.14
CA GLU A 274 26.30 16.68 4.14
C GLU A 274 25.57 15.35 4.39
N ASP A 275 25.21 15.08 5.66
CA ASP A 275 24.42 13.93 6.09
C ASP A 275 23.09 13.73 5.33
N VAL A 276 22.56 14.81 4.74
CA VAL A 276 21.32 14.79 3.99
C VAL A 276 21.46 13.97 2.71
N PHE A 277 22.47 14.31 1.92
CA PHE A 277 22.71 13.67 0.64
C PHE A 277 23.21 12.25 0.86
N GLU A 278 23.99 11.98 1.92
CA GLU A 278 24.36 10.62 2.32
C GLU A 278 23.13 9.72 2.54
N LYS A 279 22.07 10.23 3.18
CA LYS A 279 20.83 9.48 3.37
C LYS A 279 20.04 9.29 2.07
N VAL A 280 19.99 10.30 1.20
CA VAL A 280 19.32 10.21 -0.10
C VAL A 280 20.06 9.22 -1.02
N GLU A 281 21.39 9.25 -1.02
CA GLU A 281 22.24 8.27 -1.71
C GLU A 281 21.98 6.86 -1.16
N LEU A 282 22.04 6.70 0.17
CA LEU A 282 21.76 5.41 0.79
C LEU A 282 20.38 4.89 0.41
N LEU A 283 19.34 5.72 0.42
CA LEU A 283 18.01 5.29 0.02
C LEU A 283 17.97 4.89 -1.47
N GLY A 284 18.59 5.68 -2.36
CA GLY A 284 18.72 5.33 -3.79
C GLY A 284 19.40 3.97 -3.98
N LYS A 285 20.48 3.73 -3.26
CA LYS A 285 21.18 2.44 -3.24
C LYS A 285 20.28 1.30 -2.76
N ARG A 286 19.56 1.47 -1.65
CA ARG A 286 18.63 0.46 -1.11
C ARG A 286 17.48 0.16 -2.06
N THR A 287 16.93 1.17 -2.72
CA THR A 287 15.92 0.98 -3.78
C THR A 287 16.50 0.18 -4.95
N GLY A 288 17.73 0.45 -5.37
CA GLY A 288 18.41 -0.30 -6.43
C GLY A 288 18.62 -1.77 -6.04
N GLU A 289 19.15 -2.02 -4.84
CA GLU A 289 19.38 -3.37 -4.32
C GLU A 289 18.08 -4.18 -4.21
N MET A 290 16.97 -3.54 -3.79
CA MET A 290 15.64 -4.15 -3.76
C MET A 290 15.20 -4.63 -5.15
N HIS A 291 15.31 -3.77 -6.16
CA HIS A 291 14.92 -4.13 -7.52
C HIS A 291 15.86 -5.15 -8.16
N CYS A 292 17.16 -5.13 -7.85
CA CYS A 292 18.08 -6.20 -8.23
C CYS A 292 17.66 -7.54 -7.60
N ALA A 293 17.23 -7.54 -6.33
CA ALA A 293 16.77 -8.74 -5.65
C ALA A 293 15.44 -9.27 -6.21
N LEU A 294 14.57 -8.39 -6.72
CA LEU A 294 13.33 -8.76 -7.41
C LEU A 294 13.55 -9.24 -8.86
N TYR A 295 14.70 -8.90 -9.46
CA TYR A 295 15.10 -9.40 -10.77
C TYR A 295 15.70 -10.81 -10.65
N LYS A 296 14.86 -11.83 -10.86
CA LYS A 296 15.28 -13.24 -10.82
C LYS A 296 14.75 -13.99 -12.05
N PRO A 297 15.52 -14.04 -13.16
CA PRO A 297 15.12 -14.69 -14.42
C PRO A 297 14.66 -16.15 -14.26
N GLU A 298 15.27 -16.87 -13.32
CA GLU A 298 15.00 -18.28 -13.05
C GLU A 298 13.91 -18.49 -11.98
N ALA A 299 13.21 -17.43 -11.57
CA ALA A 299 12.09 -17.55 -10.64
C ALA A 299 10.86 -18.21 -11.28
N ASN A 300 9.86 -18.50 -10.45
CA ASN A 300 8.54 -18.91 -10.94
C ASN A 300 7.89 -17.79 -11.77
N GLU A 301 6.82 -18.13 -12.49
CA GLU A 301 6.10 -17.20 -13.38
C GLU A 301 5.64 -15.91 -12.68
N ALA A 302 5.32 -15.97 -11.38
CA ALA A 302 4.88 -14.80 -10.62
C ALA A 302 5.98 -13.73 -10.43
N PHE A 303 7.26 -14.10 -10.52
CA PHE A 303 8.42 -13.22 -10.31
C PHE A 303 9.40 -13.16 -11.49
N ALA A 304 9.32 -14.09 -12.44
CA ALA A 304 10.13 -14.07 -13.64
C ALA A 304 9.95 -12.74 -14.41
N PRO A 305 11.01 -12.01 -14.77
CA PRO A 305 10.92 -10.76 -15.51
C PRO A 305 10.23 -10.95 -16.87
N GLU A 306 9.48 -9.94 -17.29
CA GLU A 306 8.71 -9.96 -18.54
C GLU A 306 9.09 -8.83 -19.49
N PRO A 307 9.04 -9.02 -20.81
CA PRO A 307 9.21 -7.93 -21.77
C PRO A 307 8.00 -6.99 -21.80
N PHE A 308 8.15 -5.82 -22.42
CA PHE A 308 7.01 -4.95 -22.79
C PHE A 308 6.33 -5.49 -24.05
N THR A 309 5.41 -6.44 -23.89
CA THR A 309 4.60 -6.97 -25.00
C THR A 309 3.59 -5.94 -25.49
N ASP A 310 3.05 -6.15 -26.69
CA ASP A 310 2.01 -5.29 -27.26
C ASP A 310 0.78 -5.25 -26.36
N GLU A 311 0.37 -6.39 -25.77
CA GLU A 311 -0.77 -6.44 -24.86
C GLU A 311 -0.55 -5.58 -23.61
N TYR A 312 0.65 -5.64 -23.02
CA TYR A 312 0.98 -4.81 -21.86
C TYR A 312 1.08 -3.32 -22.21
N ARG A 313 1.62 -2.99 -23.39
CA ARG A 313 1.68 -1.60 -23.89
C ARG A 313 0.27 -1.02 -24.05
N GLU A 314 -0.64 -1.75 -24.69
CA GLU A 314 -2.04 -1.35 -24.83
C GLU A 314 -2.74 -1.19 -23.48
N PHE A 315 -2.48 -2.11 -22.55
CA PHE A 315 -2.98 -2.01 -21.18
C PHE A 315 -2.53 -0.71 -20.50
N LEU A 316 -1.24 -0.34 -20.59
CA LEU A 316 -0.73 0.91 -20.02
C LEU A 316 -1.35 2.14 -20.66
N ILE A 317 -1.43 2.18 -22.00
CA ILE A 317 -2.03 3.30 -22.73
C ILE A 317 -3.47 3.51 -22.29
N LYS A 318 -4.27 2.44 -22.26
CA LYS A 318 -5.66 2.51 -21.81
C LYS A 318 -5.78 2.95 -20.36
N ARG A 319 -4.99 2.35 -19.46
CA ARG A 319 -5.01 2.68 -18.02
C ARG A 319 -4.68 4.15 -17.79
N PHE A 320 -3.66 4.67 -18.46
CA PHE A 320 -3.26 6.06 -18.35
C PHE A 320 -4.34 6.97 -18.96
N GLY A 321 -4.84 6.66 -20.16
CA GLY A 321 -5.94 7.42 -20.78
C GLY A 321 -7.16 7.54 -19.84
N ASP A 322 -7.61 6.42 -19.27
CA ASP A 322 -8.72 6.38 -18.30
C ASP A 322 -8.42 7.20 -17.03
N LEU A 323 -7.16 7.26 -16.59
CA LEU A 323 -6.73 8.12 -15.49
C LEU A 323 -6.78 9.60 -15.89
N LEU A 324 -6.21 9.98 -17.04
CA LEU A 324 -6.19 11.36 -17.54
C LEU A 324 -7.60 11.92 -17.71
N GLU A 325 -8.49 11.20 -18.39
CA GLU A 325 -9.88 11.65 -18.60
C GLU A 325 -10.58 11.98 -17.27
N ARG A 326 -10.47 11.07 -16.30
CA ARG A 326 -11.07 11.25 -14.97
C ARG A 326 -10.49 12.47 -14.25
N ARG A 327 -9.18 12.72 -14.38
CA ARG A 327 -8.51 13.83 -13.72
C ARG A 327 -8.78 15.16 -14.42
N TYR A 328 -8.91 15.19 -15.74
CA TYR A 328 -9.37 16.38 -16.47
C TYR A 328 -10.80 16.76 -16.09
N ALA A 329 -11.73 15.80 -16.10
CA ALA A 329 -13.11 16.05 -15.67
C ALA A 329 -13.17 16.62 -14.25
N LEU A 330 -12.47 15.98 -13.30
CA LEU A 330 -12.41 16.42 -11.91
C LEU A 330 -11.79 17.82 -11.75
N LEU A 331 -10.75 18.14 -12.53
CA LEU A 331 -10.11 19.45 -12.52
C LEU A 331 -11.03 20.54 -13.08
N ILE A 332 -11.74 20.26 -14.18
CA ILE A 332 -12.73 21.17 -14.77
C ILE A 332 -13.83 21.49 -13.75
N ASP A 333 -14.38 20.47 -13.09
CA ASP A 333 -15.46 20.62 -12.11
C ASP A 333 -15.06 21.43 -10.86
N ASN A 334 -13.75 21.50 -10.58
CA ASN A 334 -13.22 22.21 -9.40
C ASN A 334 -12.40 23.46 -9.74
N TYR A 335 -12.22 23.79 -11.03
CA TYR A 335 -11.31 24.84 -11.49
C TYR A 335 -11.59 26.20 -10.83
N THR A 336 -12.86 26.60 -10.73
CA THR A 336 -13.26 27.89 -10.17
C THR A 336 -13.07 27.98 -8.65
N LYS A 337 -12.85 26.86 -7.96
CA LYS A 337 -12.58 26.79 -6.52
C LYS A 337 -11.09 26.92 -6.20
N LEU A 338 -10.22 26.78 -7.20
CA LEU A 338 -8.77 26.88 -7.04
C LEU A 338 -8.35 28.35 -6.91
N ASP A 339 -7.26 28.62 -6.20
CA ASP A 339 -6.69 29.96 -6.15
C ASP A 339 -6.10 30.38 -7.52
N PRO A 340 -5.91 31.69 -7.78
CA PRO A 340 -5.49 32.18 -9.09
C PRO A 340 -4.16 31.60 -9.60
N GLN A 341 -3.22 31.26 -8.71
CA GLN A 341 -1.95 30.66 -9.13
C GLN A 341 -2.19 29.22 -9.57
N THR A 342 -2.95 28.46 -8.79
CA THR A 342 -3.30 27.07 -9.11
C THR A 342 -4.15 26.97 -10.38
N GLN A 343 -5.05 27.92 -10.64
CA GLN A 343 -5.81 28.02 -11.89
C GLN A 343 -4.90 28.13 -13.12
N ARG A 344 -3.83 28.95 -13.05
CA ARG A 344 -2.87 29.06 -14.17
C ARG A 344 -2.14 27.75 -14.44
N LEU A 345 -1.74 27.02 -13.39
CA LEU A 345 -1.12 25.71 -13.55
C LEU A 345 -2.10 24.68 -14.13
N ALA A 346 -3.35 24.70 -13.68
CA ALA A 346 -4.41 23.84 -14.18
C ALA A 346 -4.69 24.09 -15.67
N TRP A 347 -4.73 25.35 -16.08
CA TRP A 347 -4.88 25.74 -17.48
C TRP A 347 -3.77 25.16 -18.35
N VAL A 348 -2.51 25.31 -17.94
CA VAL A 348 -1.36 24.76 -18.67
C VAL A 348 -1.46 23.23 -18.82
N PHE A 349 -1.89 22.52 -17.78
CA PHE A 349 -2.10 21.08 -17.87
C PHE A 349 -3.24 20.69 -18.83
N MET A 350 -4.34 21.44 -18.84
CA MET A 350 -5.44 21.21 -19.79
C MET A 350 -5.02 21.47 -21.24
N GLU A 351 -4.26 22.53 -21.50
CA GLU A 351 -3.73 22.82 -22.84
C GLU A 351 -2.69 21.78 -23.30
N ALA A 352 -1.96 21.16 -22.37
CA ALA A 352 -0.98 20.12 -22.67
C ALA A 352 -1.59 18.77 -23.07
N ARG A 353 -2.92 18.63 -23.08
CA ARG A 353 -3.62 17.34 -23.26
C ARG A 353 -3.18 16.57 -24.49
N GLU A 354 -3.23 17.17 -25.68
CA GLU A 354 -2.86 16.51 -26.93
C GLU A 354 -1.38 16.08 -26.92
N MET A 355 -0.49 16.90 -26.33
CA MET A 355 0.93 16.58 -26.20
C MET A 355 1.14 15.37 -25.28
N ILE A 356 0.43 15.31 -24.16
CA ILE A 356 0.48 14.21 -23.21
C ILE A 356 -0.06 12.92 -23.85
N GLU A 357 -1.25 12.98 -24.45
CA GLU A 357 -1.87 11.83 -25.12
C GLU A 357 -0.94 11.26 -26.19
N THR A 358 -0.36 12.12 -27.04
CA THR A 358 0.58 11.66 -28.07
C THR A 358 1.83 11.03 -27.46
N PHE A 359 2.38 11.62 -26.39
CA PHE A 359 3.56 11.07 -25.71
C PHE A 359 3.29 9.69 -25.08
N ILE A 360 2.08 9.46 -24.55
CA ILE A 360 1.70 8.14 -24.05
C ILE A 360 1.48 7.15 -25.21
N ASP A 361 0.91 7.58 -26.33
CA ASP A 361 0.74 6.73 -27.51
C ASP A 361 2.08 6.26 -28.13
N ASP A 362 3.20 6.94 -27.86
CA ASP A 362 4.53 6.49 -28.26
C ASP A 362 4.85 5.07 -27.76
N PHE A 363 4.23 4.58 -26.66
CA PHE A 363 4.38 3.19 -26.21
C PHE A 363 4.10 2.16 -27.31
N ARG A 364 3.18 2.45 -28.24
CA ARG A 364 2.82 1.53 -29.33
C ARG A 364 4.01 1.21 -30.22
N ASN A 365 4.79 2.23 -30.56
CA ASN A 365 5.79 2.13 -31.63
C ASN A 365 7.23 2.31 -31.14
N ARG A 366 7.44 2.80 -29.92
CA ARG A 366 8.78 3.01 -29.36
C ARG A 366 9.45 1.66 -29.06
N PRO A 367 10.67 1.40 -29.54
CA PRO A 367 11.44 0.23 -29.12
C PRO A 367 11.71 0.28 -27.62
N ILE A 368 11.40 -0.81 -26.91
CA ILE A 368 11.64 -0.96 -25.47
C ILE A 368 12.10 -2.39 -25.23
N ASP A 369 13.40 -2.54 -24.99
CA ASP A 369 14.05 -3.82 -24.72
C ASP A 369 14.24 -4.07 -23.22
N SER A 370 14.04 -3.04 -22.39
CA SER A 370 14.06 -3.15 -20.93
C SER A 370 13.00 -4.12 -20.43
N LEU A 371 13.29 -4.85 -19.36
CA LEU A 371 12.37 -5.82 -18.75
C LEU A 371 11.54 -5.19 -17.61
N ARG A 372 10.41 -5.85 -17.31
CA ARG A 372 9.49 -5.54 -16.21
C ARG A 372 9.62 -6.61 -15.13
N ILE A 373 9.45 -6.21 -13.88
CA ILE A 373 9.51 -7.09 -12.71
C ILE A 373 8.36 -6.79 -11.76
N ARG A 374 8.19 -7.63 -10.73
CA ARG A 374 7.40 -7.22 -9.56
C ARG A 374 8.09 -6.04 -8.89
N ILE A 375 7.30 -5.08 -8.44
CA ILE A 375 7.75 -3.83 -7.80
C ILE A 375 6.98 -3.64 -6.50
N HIS A 376 7.38 -2.67 -5.68
CA HIS A 376 6.63 -2.27 -4.49
C HIS A 376 5.24 -1.71 -4.85
N GLY A 377 5.13 -0.91 -5.91
CA GLY A 377 3.87 -0.46 -6.50
C GLY A 377 3.28 0.79 -5.86
N ASP A 378 3.47 1.01 -4.55
CA ASP A 378 3.16 2.29 -3.88
C ASP A 378 4.36 2.84 -3.08
N TYR A 379 5.51 2.97 -3.73
CA TYR A 379 6.75 3.35 -3.05
C TYR A 379 6.84 4.86 -2.80
N HIS A 380 6.99 5.25 -1.54
CA HIS A 380 7.18 6.64 -1.10
C HIS A 380 7.85 6.69 0.29
N LEU A 381 8.24 7.88 0.75
CA LEU A 381 8.94 8.08 2.04
C LEU A 381 8.17 7.58 3.29
N GLY A 382 6.86 7.35 3.17
CA GLY A 382 6.04 6.78 4.25
C GLY A 382 6.21 5.27 4.40
N GLN A 383 6.70 4.61 3.36
CA GLN A 383 6.93 3.17 3.30
C GLN A 383 8.39 2.81 3.56
N VAL A 384 9.13 3.74 4.18
CA VAL A 384 10.52 3.59 4.54
C VAL A 384 10.68 3.95 6.02
N LEU A 385 11.19 2.99 6.79
CA LEU A 385 11.55 3.18 8.19
C LEU A 385 13.05 3.47 8.29
N ALA A 386 13.43 4.51 9.03
CA ALA A 386 14.82 4.76 9.38
C ALA A 386 15.23 3.92 10.60
N THR A 387 16.34 3.21 10.52
CA THR A 387 16.86 2.31 11.55
C THR A 387 18.29 2.71 11.92
N GLY A 388 18.43 3.79 12.68
CA GLY A 388 19.73 4.36 13.05
C GLY A 388 20.53 4.85 11.83
N HIS A 389 21.30 3.96 11.21
CA HIS A 389 22.17 4.22 10.06
C HIS A 389 21.69 3.60 8.74
N ASP A 390 20.53 2.94 8.71
CA ASP A 390 20.01 2.29 7.50
C ASP A 390 18.50 2.46 7.33
N PHE A 391 17.97 1.99 6.20
CA PHE A 391 16.56 2.00 5.87
C PHE A 391 15.97 0.60 5.76
N VAL A 392 14.69 0.50 6.10
CA VAL A 392 13.87 -0.70 5.92
C VAL A 392 12.62 -0.34 5.14
N VAL A 393 12.37 -1.04 4.03
CA VAL A 393 11.18 -0.87 3.19
C VAL A 393 10.04 -1.74 3.72
N ILE A 394 8.83 -1.18 3.82
CA ILE A 394 7.64 -1.83 4.38
C ILE A 394 6.45 -1.69 3.43
N ASP A 395 5.36 -2.42 3.68
CA ASP A 395 4.05 -2.25 3.03
C ASP A 395 4.02 -2.48 1.51
N PHE A 396 4.45 -3.68 1.10
CA PHE A 396 4.40 -4.18 -0.29
C PHE A 396 2.97 -4.54 -0.76
N GLU A 397 1.93 -3.89 -0.24
CA GLU A 397 0.54 -4.14 -0.65
C GLU A 397 0.22 -3.65 -2.06
N GLY A 398 1.01 -2.70 -2.60
CA GLY A 398 0.75 -2.01 -3.87
C GLY A 398 -0.28 -0.88 -3.75
N GLU A 399 -0.60 -0.23 -4.88
CA GLU A 399 -1.49 0.95 -4.89
C GLU A 399 -2.89 0.65 -4.30
N PRO A 400 -3.36 1.40 -3.29
CA PRO A 400 -4.65 1.15 -2.63
C PRO A 400 -5.86 1.15 -3.56
N GLU A 401 -5.88 2.01 -4.59
CA GLU A 401 -6.99 2.11 -5.55
C GLU A 401 -7.01 0.98 -6.60
N SER A 402 -5.91 0.24 -6.75
CA SER A 402 -5.80 -0.85 -7.72
C SER A 402 -6.39 -2.15 -7.17
N SER A 403 -6.95 -2.98 -8.06
CA SER A 403 -7.38 -4.34 -7.71
C SER A 403 -6.18 -5.23 -7.39
N ILE A 404 -6.39 -6.31 -6.62
CA ILE A 404 -5.28 -7.22 -6.25
C ILE A 404 -4.58 -7.84 -7.45
N THR A 405 -5.35 -8.22 -8.47
CA THR A 405 -4.80 -8.75 -9.72
C THR A 405 -3.92 -7.71 -10.41
N GLU A 406 -4.34 -6.44 -10.44
CA GLU A 406 -3.51 -5.34 -10.98
C GLU A 406 -2.24 -5.10 -10.15
N ARG A 407 -2.31 -5.20 -8.83
CA ARG A 407 -1.13 -5.02 -7.95
C ARG A 407 -0.06 -6.12 -8.12
N LYS A 408 -0.40 -7.23 -8.77
CA LYS A 408 0.55 -8.30 -9.12
C LYS A 408 1.17 -8.14 -10.51
N ILE A 409 0.68 -7.21 -11.32
CA ILE A 409 1.23 -6.94 -12.66
C ILE A 409 2.67 -6.46 -12.52
N LYS A 410 3.56 -7.02 -13.35
CA LYS A 410 4.96 -6.61 -13.42
C LYS A 410 5.06 -5.27 -14.14
N HIS A 411 5.83 -4.34 -13.58
CA HIS A 411 6.02 -3.00 -14.12
C HIS A 411 7.50 -2.69 -14.29
N SER A 412 7.81 -1.55 -14.93
CA SER A 412 9.16 -1.01 -14.86
C SER A 412 9.49 -0.68 -13.41
N PRO A 413 10.70 -0.98 -12.91
CA PRO A 413 11.19 -0.47 -11.62
C PRO A 413 11.14 1.06 -11.52
N LEU A 414 11.14 1.76 -12.66
CA LEU A 414 11.06 3.22 -12.70
C LEU A 414 9.72 3.76 -12.18
N LYS A 415 8.69 2.92 -12.04
CA LYS A 415 7.43 3.30 -11.39
C LYS A 415 7.63 3.59 -9.89
N ASP A 416 8.38 2.73 -9.19
CA ASP A 416 8.73 2.98 -7.78
C ASP A 416 9.67 4.18 -7.64
N VAL A 417 10.65 4.32 -8.54
CA VAL A 417 11.56 5.47 -8.59
C VAL A 417 10.78 6.78 -8.77
N ALA A 418 9.81 6.81 -9.67
CA ALA A 418 8.92 7.95 -9.86
C ALA A 418 8.13 8.25 -8.58
N GLY A 419 7.57 7.23 -7.92
CA GLY A 419 6.89 7.36 -6.63
C GLY A 419 7.75 8.03 -5.55
N MET A 420 9.01 7.60 -5.40
CA MET A 420 9.95 8.20 -4.44
C MET A 420 10.34 9.64 -4.81
N ILE A 421 10.63 9.91 -6.09
CA ILE A 421 10.92 11.27 -6.57
C ILE A 421 9.74 12.21 -6.29
N ARG A 422 8.50 11.77 -6.57
CA ARG A 422 7.30 12.54 -6.23
C ARG A 422 7.18 12.76 -4.72
N SER A 423 7.50 11.76 -3.91
CA SER A 423 7.51 11.87 -2.45
C SER A 423 8.50 12.94 -1.96
N TYR A 424 9.71 13.01 -2.52
CA TYR A 424 10.66 14.10 -2.21
C TYR A 424 10.12 15.48 -2.63
N HIS A 425 9.48 15.58 -3.80
CA HIS A 425 8.87 16.83 -4.25
C HIS A 425 7.80 17.34 -3.26
N TYR A 426 6.96 16.43 -2.76
CA TYR A 426 5.98 16.72 -1.73
C TYR A 426 6.63 17.13 -0.42
N ALA A 427 7.66 16.42 0.03
CA ALA A 427 8.32 16.67 1.30
C ALA A 427 8.99 18.06 1.33
N VAL A 428 9.70 18.43 0.25
CA VAL A 428 10.32 19.76 0.09
C VAL A 428 9.25 20.85 0.02
N SER A 429 8.19 20.64 -0.76
CA SER A 429 7.09 21.60 -0.90
C SER A 429 6.35 21.82 0.42
N ALA A 430 5.98 20.74 1.11
CA ALA A 430 5.23 20.80 2.36
C ALA A 430 5.97 21.58 3.45
N LYS A 431 7.29 21.43 3.54
CA LYS A 431 8.09 22.15 4.53
C LYS A 431 8.24 23.64 4.18
N LEU A 432 8.54 23.97 2.92
CA LEU A 432 8.78 25.35 2.51
C LEU A 432 7.50 26.21 2.44
N PHE A 433 6.32 25.60 2.31
CA PHE A 433 5.05 26.32 2.27
C PHE A 433 4.28 26.37 3.60
N ASN A 434 4.65 25.55 4.60
CA ASN A 434 3.92 25.45 5.88
C ASN A 434 4.82 25.64 7.12
N SER A 435 5.98 26.26 6.97
CA SER A 435 6.94 26.52 8.04
C SER A 435 6.85 27.97 8.53
N ILE A 436 6.72 28.16 9.85
CA ILE A 436 6.69 29.48 10.52
C ILE A 436 7.93 30.30 10.15
N GLU A 437 9.06 29.61 9.97
CA GLU A 437 10.34 30.19 9.57
C GLU A 437 10.36 30.73 8.14
N THR A 438 9.42 30.29 7.30
CA THR A 438 9.28 30.69 5.88
C THR A 438 8.14 31.67 5.62
N ASP A 439 7.26 31.91 6.60
CA ASP A 439 6.04 32.72 6.45
C ASP A 439 6.32 34.18 6.00
N ALA A 440 7.49 34.72 6.35
CA ALA A 440 7.89 36.08 5.99
C ALA A 440 8.51 36.20 4.58
N LEU A 441 8.71 35.10 3.87
CA LEU A 441 9.37 35.08 2.57
C LEU A 441 8.39 35.16 1.41
N HIS A 442 8.80 35.82 0.32
CA HIS A 442 7.97 35.94 -0.87
C HIS A 442 7.74 34.56 -1.51
N PRO A 443 6.49 34.18 -1.85
CA PRO A 443 6.18 32.84 -2.38
C PRO A 443 7.00 32.42 -3.60
N GLU A 444 7.30 33.34 -4.52
CA GLU A 444 8.13 33.04 -5.70
C GLU A 444 9.59 32.74 -5.35
N HIS A 445 10.12 33.34 -4.28
CA HIS A 445 11.47 33.03 -3.81
C HIS A 445 11.52 31.63 -3.19
N LEU A 446 10.54 31.31 -2.33
CA LEU A 446 10.38 29.98 -1.75
C LEU A 446 10.24 28.90 -2.83
N GLN A 447 9.46 29.17 -3.87
CA GLN A 447 9.31 28.25 -5.00
C GLN A 447 10.65 27.99 -5.71
N ARG A 448 11.43 29.03 -6.05
CA ARG A 448 12.73 28.84 -6.72
C ARG A 448 13.72 28.04 -5.87
N VAL A 449 13.68 28.24 -4.55
CA VAL A 449 14.51 27.49 -3.60
C VAL A 449 14.03 26.03 -3.54
N SER A 450 12.72 25.80 -3.43
CA SER A 450 12.09 24.48 -3.47
C SER A 450 12.50 23.67 -4.70
N ASP A 451 12.38 24.27 -5.89
CA ASP A 451 12.69 23.62 -7.16
C ASP A 451 14.18 23.20 -7.20
N ARG A 452 15.08 24.09 -6.80
CA ARG A 452 16.52 23.80 -6.76
C ARG A 452 16.85 22.64 -5.82
N TRP A 453 16.25 22.61 -4.63
CA TRP A 453 16.44 21.54 -3.65
C TRP A 453 15.91 20.21 -4.16
N PHE A 454 14.71 20.23 -4.71
CA PHE A 454 14.09 19.04 -5.28
C PHE A 454 14.97 18.44 -6.39
N TYR A 455 15.49 19.24 -7.32
CA TYR A 455 16.34 18.72 -8.39
C TYR A 455 17.65 18.11 -7.88
N LEU A 456 18.31 18.73 -6.89
CA LEU A 456 19.51 18.15 -6.29
C LEU A 456 19.24 16.80 -5.61
N ILE A 457 18.14 16.69 -4.85
CA ILE A 457 17.73 15.45 -4.18
C ILE A 457 17.37 14.38 -5.21
N ARG A 458 16.57 14.75 -6.22
CA ARG A 458 16.19 13.86 -7.33
C ARG A 458 17.42 13.29 -8.02
N ASP A 459 18.35 14.15 -8.41
CA ASP A 459 19.55 13.74 -9.16
C ASP A 459 20.46 12.86 -8.30
N THR A 460 20.62 13.20 -7.02
CA THR A 460 21.39 12.38 -6.06
C THR A 460 20.78 10.98 -5.91
N PHE A 461 19.47 10.91 -5.67
CA PHE A 461 18.75 9.64 -5.54
C PHE A 461 18.86 8.80 -6.81
N LEU A 462 18.57 9.40 -7.96
CA LEU A 462 18.54 8.70 -9.24
C LEU A 462 19.93 8.18 -9.65
N ASN A 463 20.98 8.99 -9.45
CA ASN A 463 22.36 8.56 -9.72
C ASN A 463 22.74 7.38 -8.83
N SER A 464 22.55 7.49 -7.52
CA SER A 464 22.87 6.40 -6.60
C SER A 464 22.04 5.13 -6.85
N TYR A 465 20.80 5.28 -7.33
CA TYR A 465 19.95 4.16 -7.73
C TYR A 465 20.47 3.45 -8.98
N LEU A 466 20.77 4.21 -10.05
CA LEU A 466 21.24 3.64 -11.32
C LEU A 466 22.63 3.01 -11.19
N ASP A 467 23.49 3.55 -10.33
CA ASP A 467 24.84 3.03 -10.07
C ASP A 467 24.85 1.58 -9.53
N VAL A 468 23.76 1.13 -8.89
CA VAL A 468 23.63 -0.26 -8.38
C VAL A 468 23.63 -1.29 -9.50
N PHE A 469 23.04 -0.97 -10.65
CA PHE A 469 22.80 -1.94 -11.72
C PHE A 469 24.03 -2.12 -12.64
N GLY A 470 24.94 -1.14 -12.66
CA GLY A 470 25.95 -1.02 -13.71
C GLY A 470 25.32 -0.82 -15.09
N THR A 471 26.15 -0.71 -16.14
CA THR A 471 25.65 -0.49 -17.51
C THR A 471 26.34 -1.44 -18.50
N PRO A 472 25.58 -2.23 -19.31
CA PRO A 472 24.12 -2.33 -19.40
C PRO A 472 23.49 -3.35 -18.44
N HIS A 473 22.26 -3.10 -17.99
CA HIS A 473 21.44 -4.04 -17.19
C HIS A 473 20.12 -4.38 -17.92
N PRO A 474 19.58 -5.62 -17.86
CA PRO A 474 18.35 -5.99 -18.57
C PRO A 474 17.10 -5.19 -18.18
N LEU A 475 17.07 -4.60 -16.99
CA LEU A 475 16.00 -3.68 -16.57
C LEU A 475 16.13 -2.27 -17.15
N PHE A 476 17.34 -1.87 -17.57
CA PHE A 476 17.66 -0.52 -18.06
C PHE A 476 18.56 -0.63 -19.28
N LYS A 477 17.94 -0.87 -20.44
CA LYS A 477 18.72 -1.22 -21.63
C LYS A 477 19.57 -0.07 -22.15
N ASN A 478 19.02 1.14 -22.14
CA ASN A 478 19.70 2.36 -22.54
C ASN A 478 19.05 3.60 -21.89
N ASN A 479 19.76 4.73 -21.90
CA ASN A 479 19.30 5.96 -21.27
C ASN A 479 18.03 6.54 -21.93
N ASN A 480 17.79 6.28 -23.22
CA ASN A 480 16.60 6.79 -23.90
C ASN A 480 15.33 6.09 -23.38
N GLU A 481 15.38 4.77 -23.18
CA GLU A 481 14.31 4.01 -22.55
C GLU A 481 14.10 4.43 -21.10
N VAL A 482 15.18 4.59 -20.32
CA VAL A 482 15.10 5.04 -18.93
C VAL A 482 14.41 6.40 -18.83
N ASN A 483 14.82 7.37 -19.65
CA ASN A 483 14.22 8.71 -19.65
C ASN A 483 12.74 8.67 -20.06
N PHE A 484 12.41 7.93 -21.12
CA PHE A 484 11.03 7.81 -21.58
C PHE A 484 10.13 7.20 -20.50
N LEU A 485 10.51 6.03 -19.97
CA LEU A 485 9.73 5.33 -18.95
C LEU A 485 9.62 6.15 -17.66
N LEU A 486 10.71 6.79 -17.22
CA LEU A 486 10.67 7.62 -16.01
C LEU A 486 9.71 8.80 -16.17
N LEU A 487 9.70 9.49 -17.32
CA LEU A 487 8.77 10.60 -17.57
C LEU A 487 7.31 10.11 -17.59
N VAL A 488 7.03 8.97 -18.21
CA VAL A 488 5.69 8.34 -18.15
C VAL A 488 5.25 8.15 -16.70
N TYR A 489 6.08 7.49 -15.88
CA TYR A 489 5.67 7.14 -14.51
C TYR A 489 5.64 8.37 -13.57
N LEU A 490 6.47 9.38 -13.79
CA LEU A 490 6.37 10.66 -13.09
C LEU A 490 5.05 11.37 -13.42
N LEU A 491 4.63 11.34 -14.69
CA LEU A 491 3.36 11.90 -15.12
C LEU A 491 2.18 11.11 -14.55
N GLU A 492 2.21 9.77 -14.64
CA GLU A 492 1.16 8.88 -14.10
C GLU A 492 0.94 9.18 -12.61
N LYS A 493 2.02 9.21 -11.83
CA LYS A 493 1.95 9.46 -10.38
C LYS A 493 1.45 10.88 -10.07
N ALA A 494 1.92 11.90 -10.79
CA ALA A 494 1.48 13.29 -10.55
C ALA A 494 0.00 13.51 -10.93
N VAL A 495 -0.48 12.85 -11.99
CA VAL A 495 -1.90 12.88 -12.39
C VAL A 495 -2.76 12.09 -11.40
N TYR A 496 -2.27 10.96 -10.88
CA TYR A 496 -2.93 10.23 -9.81
C TYR A 496 -3.11 11.10 -8.55
N GLU A 497 -2.01 11.70 -8.08
CA GLU A 497 -1.95 12.60 -6.92
C GLU A 497 -2.93 13.78 -7.05
N LEU A 498 -3.05 14.37 -8.24
CA LEU A 498 -3.97 15.48 -8.50
C LEU A 498 -5.40 15.18 -8.06
N GLY A 499 -5.90 13.97 -8.34
CA GLY A 499 -7.26 13.60 -7.95
C GLY A 499 -7.44 13.50 -6.43
N TYR A 500 -6.42 12.97 -5.74
CA TYR A 500 -6.41 12.89 -4.29
C TYR A 500 -6.42 14.28 -3.66
N GLU A 501 -5.54 15.19 -4.12
CA GLU A 501 -5.45 16.53 -3.54
C GLU A 501 -6.70 17.38 -3.79
N ILE A 502 -7.32 17.29 -4.98
CA ILE A 502 -8.59 17.99 -5.25
C ILE A 502 -9.68 17.56 -4.27
N SER A 503 -9.69 16.26 -3.92
CA SER A 503 -10.76 15.67 -3.12
C SER A 503 -10.57 15.91 -1.62
N TYR A 504 -9.33 15.94 -1.13
CA TYR A 504 -9.04 15.91 0.30
C TYR A 504 -8.22 17.11 0.81
N ARG A 505 -7.39 17.74 -0.03
CA ARG A 505 -6.49 18.85 0.37
C ARG A 505 -6.35 19.91 -0.74
N PRO A 506 -7.40 20.70 -1.01
CA PRO A 506 -7.40 21.62 -2.16
C PRO A 506 -6.22 22.61 -2.19
N SER A 507 -5.67 23.01 -1.04
CA SER A 507 -4.49 23.90 -0.96
C SER A 507 -3.19 23.26 -1.47
N TRP A 508 -3.15 21.93 -1.63
CA TRP A 508 -1.99 21.17 -2.07
C TRP A 508 -2.01 20.89 -3.57
N VAL A 509 -3.11 21.17 -4.28
CA VAL A 509 -3.31 20.91 -5.72
C VAL A 509 -2.21 21.51 -6.61
N LYS A 510 -1.60 22.62 -6.20
CA LYS A 510 -0.44 23.22 -6.90
C LYS A 510 0.77 22.28 -7.03
N ILE A 511 0.98 21.37 -6.07
CA ILE A 511 2.13 20.46 -6.01
C ILE A 511 2.08 19.41 -7.13
N PRO A 512 0.99 18.63 -7.32
CA PRO A 512 0.89 17.72 -8.46
C PRO A 512 0.86 18.44 -9.80
N LEU A 513 0.15 19.58 -9.93
CA LEU A 513 0.13 20.36 -11.17
C LEU A 513 1.53 20.85 -11.58
N ARG A 514 2.36 21.29 -10.63
CA ARG A 514 3.74 21.67 -10.91
C ARG A 514 4.56 20.48 -11.38
N GLY A 515 4.40 19.32 -10.74
CA GLY A 515 5.03 18.07 -11.16
C GLY A 515 4.69 17.69 -12.61
N ILE A 516 3.40 17.79 -12.96
CA ILE A 516 2.92 17.56 -14.33
C ILE A 516 3.60 18.51 -15.30
N ILE A 517 3.59 19.82 -15.02
CA ILE A 517 4.18 20.83 -15.91
C ILE A 517 5.68 20.62 -16.11
N ASP A 518 6.40 20.24 -15.06
CA ASP A 518 7.83 19.94 -15.17
C ASP A 518 8.06 18.74 -16.10
N VAL A 519 7.24 17.69 -16.01
CA VAL A 519 7.31 16.55 -16.95
C VAL A 519 6.95 16.96 -18.38
N VAL A 520 5.89 17.74 -18.58
CA VAL A 520 5.48 18.21 -19.92
C VAL A 520 6.58 19.04 -20.58
N ARG A 521 7.30 19.88 -19.81
CA ARG A 521 8.46 20.62 -20.33
C ARG A 521 9.59 19.71 -20.78
N GLU A 522 9.85 18.62 -20.08
CA GLU A 522 10.85 17.64 -20.52
C GLU A 522 10.39 16.90 -21.78
N ILE A 523 9.10 16.55 -21.89
CA ILE A 523 8.50 15.98 -23.11
C ILE A 523 8.68 16.94 -24.30
N GLU A 524 8.38 18.23 -24.11
CA GLU A 524 8.55 19.26 -25.14
C GLU A 524 10.01 19.38 -25.60
N LYS A 525 10.99 19.33 -24.67
CA LYS A 525 12.42 19.35 -25.00
C LYS A 525 12.84 18.15 -25.83
N ILE A 526 12.39 16.94 -25.48
CA ILE A 526 12.73 15.70 -26.20
C ILE A 526 12.20 15.77 -27.64
N ARG A 527 10.96 16.21 -27.82
CA ARG A 527 10.36 16.39 -29.15
C ARG A 527 11.13 17.38 -30.02
N LEU A 528 11.54 18.50 -29.44
CA LEU A 528 12.34 19.51 -30.14
C LEU A 528 13.72 18.97 -30.54
N SER A 529 14.34 18.11 -29.73
CA SER A 529 15.63 17.50 -30.06
C SER A 529 15.55 16.40 -31.11
N ASP A 530 14.44 15.66 -31.20
CA ASP A 530 14.25 14.54 -32.12
C ASP A 530 13.94 15.00 -33.57
N GLY A 531 13.85 16.31 -33.82
CA GLY A 531 13.66 16.87 -35.16
C GLY A 531 12.27 16.63 -35.75
N GLU A 532 11.29 16.21 -34.92
CA GLU A 532 9.89 16.16 -35.32
C GLU A 532 9.37 17.58 -35.56
N SER A 533 9.46 18.03 -36.82
CA SER A 533 8.65 19.16 -37.28
C SER A 533 7.21 18.67 -37.40
N VAL A 534 6.37 18.90 -36.39
CA VAL A 534 4.92 18.67 -36.53
C VAL A 534 4.22 20.01 -36.78
N PRO A 535 3.52 20.18 -37.92
CA PRO A 535 2.63 21.30 -38.11
C PRO A 535 1.39 21.11 -37.21
N ASN A 536 1.06 22.15 -36.42
CA ASN A 536 -0.21 22.38 -35.69
C ASN A 536 -0.42 21.95 -34.24
N ILE A 537 0.56 21.41 -33.49
CA ILE A 537 0.43 21.34 -32.02
C ILE A 537 1.02 22.63 -31.42
N PRO A 538 0.23 23.51 -30.76
CA PRO A 538 0.75 24.74 -30.17
C PRO A 538 1.80 24.45 -29.10
N MET A 539 2.95 25.15 -29.15
CA MET A 539 3.90 25.14 -28.02
C MET A 539 3.19 25.60 -26.74
N LEU A 540 3.63 25.10 -25.59
CA LEU A 540 3.10 25.53 -24.30
C LEU A 540 3.21 27.06 -24.19
N GLN A 541 2.06 27.74 -24.03
CA GLN A 541 2.04 29.17 -23.75
C GLN A 541 2.49 29.43 -22.30
N THR A 542 3.78 29.23 -22.04
CA THR A 542 4.42 29.47 -20.73
C THR A 542 4.44 30.95 -20.33
N ALA A 543 4.06 31.86 -21.24
CA ALA A 543 3.87 33.29 -20.98
C ALA A 543 2.86 33.55 -19.85
N LEU A 544 1.89 32.65 -19.64
CA LEU A 544 0.93 32.73 -18.53
C LEU A 544 1.55 32.42 -17.15
N LEU A 545 2.72 31.75 -17.10
CA LEU A 545 3.41 31.40 -15.85
C LEU A 545 4.38 32.49 -15.37
N GLN A 546 4.62 33.52 -16.18
CA GLN A 546 5.46 34.65 -15.81
C GLN A 546 4.58 35.75 -15.21
N SER A 547 4.72 36.02 -13.91
CA SER A 547 4.27 37.29 -13.36
C SER A 547 5.07 38.39 -14.06
N LYS A 548 4.38 39.42 -14.59
CA LYS A 548 5.08 40.64 -14.97
C LYS A 548 5.79 41.15 -13.71
N SER A 549 7.11 41.26 -13.77
CA SER A 549 7.86 42.04 -12.80
C SER A 549 7.34 43.48 -12.86
N GLU A 550 6.66 43.93 -11.83
CA GLU A 550 6.53 45.35 -11.53
C GLU A 550 7.62 45.79 -10.56
#